data_AF-A0A9P1AB44-F1
#
_entry.id   AF-A0A9P1AB44-F1
#
_cell.length_a   1.000
_cell.length_b   1.000
_cell.length_c   1.000
_cell.angle_alpha   90.00
_cell.angle_beta   90.00
_cell.angle_gamma   90.00
#
_symmetry.space_group_name_H-M   'P 1'
#
loop_
_entity.id
_entity.type
_entity.pdbx_description
1 polymer ?
#
loop_
_entity_poly.entity_id
_entity_poly.type
_entity_poly.pdbx_seq_one_letter_code
_entity_poly.pdbx_strand_id
1 'polypeptide(L)'
;MSGVAGGGSKKSSSRSVATKKLIINEFKKRLRDNIKSLNDNFSHIIAAAKVNQDDNAYKNQTGKMAEFYTTKNEMAVRAQLMVRAADELLKLTTDLKEFLILHDFHFLTHSIKQAEEQCERTLREQGQMHVALDSDVNNLVQDLDREIAENFFFRHG
;
A
#
# COMPACT_ATOMS: atom_id res chain seq x y z
N MET A 1 6.60 -5.18 44.52
CA MET A 1 6.19 -6.12 43.47
C MET A 1 6.38 -5.44 42.13
N SER A 2 6.79 -6.23 41.14
CA SER A 2 7.66 -5.85 40.02
C SER A 2 6.98 -5.08 38.89
N GLY A 3 7.83 -4.45 38.06
CA GLY A 3 7.53 -3.43 37.06
C GLY A 3 6.58 -3.81 35.92
N VAL A 4 5.85 -2.80 35.47
CA VAL A 4 5.04 -2.81 34.24
C VAL A 4 5.95 -2.70 33.03
N ALA A 5 6.00 -3.75 32.20
CA ALA A 5 6.71 -3.75 30.94
C ALA A 5 5.85 -3.09 29.84
N GLY A 6 6.17 -1.83 29.52
CA GLY A 6 5.71 -1.16 28.31
C GLY A 6 6.75 -1.31 27.19
N GLY A 7 6.32 -1.73 26.00
CA GLY A 7 7.16 -1.64 24.80
C GLY A 7 6.95 -2.73 23.75
N GLY A 8 5.78 -2.76 23.08
CA GLY A 8 5.49 -3.74 22.03
C GLY A 8 5.20 -3.18 20.63
N SER A 9 5.01 -1.87 20.45
CA SER A 9 4.23 -1.39 19.29
C SER A 9 5.03 -0.97 18.04
N LYS A 10 6.37 -0.94 18.07
CA LYS A 10 7.17 -0.38 16.95
C LYS A 10 7.65 -1.39 15.89
N LYS A 11 7.57 -2.71 16.13
CA LYS A 11 8.12 -3.73 15.20
C LYS A 11 7.21 -4.10 14.02
N SER A 12 5.89 -3.89 14.11
CA SER A 12 4.94 -4.32 13.05
C SER A 12 4.94 -3.39 11.83
N SER A 13 5.09 -2.07 12.05
CA SER A 13 5.03 -1.05 10.99
C SER A 13 6.18 -1.15 9.98
N SER A 14 7.42 -1.35 10.46
CA SER A 14 8.61 -1.48 9.59
C SER A 14 8.55 -2.71 8.66
N ARG A 15 8.04 -3.83 9.18
CA ARG A 15 7.85 -5.07 8.39
C ARG A 15 6.82 -4.88 7.28
N SER A 16 5.71 -4.19 7.57
CA SER A 16 4.68 -3.83 6.58
C SER A 16 5.23 -2.97 5.44
N VAL A 17 6.07 -1.97 5.76
CA VAL A 17 6.67 -1.08 4.76
C VAL A 17 7.70 -1.81 3.88
N ALA A 18 8.52 -2.69 4.47
CA ALA A 18 9.46 -3.52 3.72
C ALA A 18 8.75 -4.45 2.73
N THR A 19 7.65 -5.09 3.15
CA THR A 19 6.82 -5.95 2.29
C THR A 19 6.18 -5.16 1.14
N LYS A 20 5.65 -3.96 1.40
CA LYS A 20 5.12 -3.08 0.35
C LYS A 20 6.17 -2.73 -0.70
N LYS A 21 7.37 -2.39 -0.27
CA LYS A 21 8.47 -2.03 -1.18
C LYS A 21 8.87 -3.21 -2.06
N LEU A 22 8.89 -4.43 -1.51
CA LEU A 22 9.16 -5.64 -2.28
C LEU A 22 8.07 -5.92 -3.32
N ILE A 23 6.79 -5.79 -2.94
CA ILE A 23 5.66 -5.96 -3.87
C ILE A 23 5.74 -4.94 -5.03
N ILE A 24 5.97 -3.66 -4.71
CA ILE A 24 6.10 -2.61 -5.73
C ILE A 24 7.28 -2.89 -6.67
N ASN A 25 8.41 -3.36 -6.14
CA ASN A 25 9.57 -3.72 -6.96
C ASN A 25 9.26 -4.88 -7.91
N GLU A 26 8.49 -5.87 -7.44
CA GLU A 26 8.07 -7.00 -8.28
C GLU A 26 7.10 -6.55 -9.38
N PHE A 27 6.13 -5.68 -9.07
CA PHE A 27 5.26 -5.08 -10.09
C PHE A 27 6.04 -4.29 -11.14
N LYS A 28 7.03 -3.50 -10.72
CA LYS A 28 7.92 -2.77 -11.65
C LYS A 28 8.72 -3.72 -12.53
N LYS A 29 9.19 -4.84 -11.97
CA LYS A 29 9.92 -5.86 -12.72
C LYS A 29 9.02 -6.52 -13.77
N ARG A 30 7.84 -7.02 -13.36
CA ARG A 30 6.83 -7.60 -14.26
C ARG A 30 6.45 -6.65 -15.40
N LEU A 31 6.27 -5.36 -15.11
CA LEU A 31 5.98 -4.36 -16.14
C LEU A 31 7.11 -4.27 -17.19
N ARG A 32 8.37 -4.10 -16.73
CA ARG A 32 9.52 -3.98 -17.62
C ARG A 32 9.73 -5.24 -18.45
N ASP A 33 9.67 -6.41 -17.82
CA ASP A 33 9.94 -7.68 -18.48
C ASP A 33 8.90 -7.99 -19.56
N ASN A 34 7.61 -7.71 -19.30
CA ASN A 34 6.55 -7.94 -20.27
C ASN A 34 6.56 -6.90 -21.41
N ILE A 35 6.84 -5.62 -21.13
CA ILE A 35 7.02 -4.62 -22.21
C ILE A 35 8.22 -4.98 -23.09
N LYS A 36 9.33 -5.42 -22.49
CA LYS A 36 10.51 -5.88 -23.24
C LYS A 36 10.16 -7.07 -24.12
N SER A 37 9.46 -8.08 -23.57
CA SER A 37 9.01 -9.24 -24.34
C SER A 37 8.13 -8.85 -25.53
N LEU A 38 7.19 -7.91 -25.36
CA LEU A 38 6.37 -7.40 -26.46
C LEU A 38 7.23 -6.78 -27.57
N ASN A 39 8.12 -5.86 -27.21
CA ASN A 39 8.95 -5.12 -28.15
C ASN A 39 9.95 -6.02 -28.88
N ASP A 40 10.62 -6.91 -28.16
CA ASP A 40 11.63 -7.82 -28.74
C ASP A 40 10.95 -8.78 -29.72
N ASN A 41 9.84 -9.42 -29.33
CA ASN A 41 9.13 -10.35 -30.21
C ASN A 41 8.54 -9.66 -31.44
N PHE A 42 7.97 -8.46 -31.28
CA PHE A 42 7.49 -7.67 -32.41
C PHE A 42 8.62 -7.31 -33.38
N SER A 43 9.76 -6.85 -32.86
CA SER A 43 10.92 -6.50 -33.68
C SER A 43 11.44 -7.70 -34.49
N HIS A 44 11.46 -8.89 -33.88
CA HIS A 44 11.84 -10.12 -34.56
C HIS A 44 10.85 -10.53 -35.65
N ILE A 45 9.54 -10.40 -35.41
CA ILE A 45 8.52 -10.67 -36.44
C ILE A 45 8.71 -9.74 -37.64
N ILE A 46 8.93 -8.43 -37.40
CA ILE A 46 9.17 -7.47 -38.46
C ILE A 46 10.46 -7.78 -39.23
N ALA A 47 11.53 -8.17 -38.53
CA ALA A 47 12.78 -8.55 -39.17
C ALA A 47 12.63 -9.79 -40.06
N ALA A 48 11.90 -10.82 -39.58
CA ALA A 48 11.64 -12.05 -40.33
C ALA A 48 10.70 -11.84 -41.53
N ALA A 49 9.81 -10.85 -41.47
CA ALA A 49 8.87 -10.54 -42.54
C ALA A 49 9.49 -9.74 -43.70
N LYS A 50 10.74 -9.24 -43.58
CA LYS A 50 11.40 -8.48 -44.64
C LYS A 50 11.69 -9.38 -45.84
N VAL A 51 11.22 -8.96 -47.02
CA VAL A 51 11.49 -9.63 -48.29
C VAL A 51 12.81 -9.10 -48.86
N ASN A 52 13.81 -9.97 -49.01
CA ASN A 52 15.06 -9.63 -49.67
C ASN A 52 14.92 -9.86 -51.19
N GLN A 53 15.21 -8.84 -51.99
CA GLN A 53 15.12 -8.92 -53.45
C GLN A 53 16.17 -9.85 -54.09
N ASP A 54 17.29 -10.08 -53.38
CA ASP A 54 18.40 -10.95 -53.82
C ASP A 54 18.18 -12.44 -53.50
N ASP A 55 17.01 -12.81 -52.97
CA ASP A 55 16.67 -14.18 -52.61
C ASP A 55 16.31 -15.01 -53.86
N ASN A 56 17.26 -15.01 -54.82
CA ASN A 56 17.19 -15.59 -56.14
C ASN A 56 16.59 -17.00 -56.10
N ALA A 57 15.47 -17.13 -56.82
CA ALA A 57 14.46 -18.17 -56.67
C ALA A 57 14.80 -19.55 -57.26
N TYR A 58 16.07 -19.85 -57.60
CA TYR A 58 16.34 -20.96 -58.54
C TYR A 58 17.40 -22.01 -58.17
N LYS A 59 17.98 -22.02 -56.95
CA LYS A 59 19.13 -22.92 -56.67
C LYS A 59 18.95 -24.00 -55.58
N ASN A 60 17.90 -23.98 -54.76
CA ASN A 60 17.65 -25.07 -53.79
C ASN A 60 16.18 -25.09 -53.31
N GLN A 61 15.34 -25.88 -53.96
CA GLN A 61 13.89 -25.90 -53.70
C GLN A 61 13.52 -26.54 -52.34
N THR A 62 14.27 -27.55 -51.91
CA THR A 62 13.99 -28.30 -50.66
C THR A 62 14.46 -27.56 -49.40
N GLY A 63 15.63 -26.92 -49.44
CA GLY A 63 16.16 -26.12 -48.32
C GLY A 63 15.31 -24.89 -48.01
N LYS A 64 14.85 -24.18 -49.05
CA LYS A 64 13.98 -23.00 -48.89
C LYS A 64 12.62 -23.33 -48.29
N MET A 65 12.09 -24.54 -48.50
CA MET A 65 10.83 -24.96 -47.85
C MET A 65 11.01 -25.15 -46.34
N ALA A 66 12.09 -25.82 -45.91
CA ALA A 66 12.37 -26.00 -44.50
C ALA A 66 12.60 -24.66 -43.77
N GLU A 67 13.36 -23.75 -44.39
CA GLU A 67 13.58 -22.38 -43.88
C GLU A 67 12.28 -21.58 -43.80
N PHE A 68 11.41 -21.67 -44.80
CA PHE A 68 10.10 -21.03 -44.80
C PHE A 68 9.23 -21.52 -43.63
N TYR A 69 9.10 -22.84 -43.45
CA TYR A 69 8.31 -23.40 -42.35
C TYR A 69 8.90 -23.06 -40.98
N THR A 70 10.24 -23.03 -40.88
CA THR A 70 10.94 -22.66 -39.64
C THR A 70 10.64 -21.21 -39.27
N THR A 71 10.81 -20.29 -40.22
CA THR A 71 10.52 -18.86 -40.03
C THR A 71 9.05 -18.64 -39.71
N LYS A 72 8.13 -19.30 -40.44
CA LYS A 72 6.69 -19.24 -40.17
C LYS A 72 6.34 -19.68 -38.75
N ASN A 73 6.88 -20.82 -38.31
CA ASN A 73 6.62 -21.34 -36.96
C ASN A 73 7.22 -20.43 -35.90
N GLU A 74 8.43 -19.91 -36.11
CA GLU A 74 9.05 -18.95 -35.19
C GLU A 74 8.19 -17.69 -35.05
N MET A 75 7.74 -17.10 -36.15
CA MET A 75 6.85 -15.92 -36.13
C MET A 75 5.55 -16.20 -35.38
N ALA A 76 4.95 -17.38 -35.55
CA ALA A 76 3.74 -17.77 -34.83
C ALA A 76 3.98 -17.88 -33.31
N VAL A 77 5.08 -18.52 -32.90
CA VAL A 77 5.47 -18.61 -31.47
C VAL A 77 5.71 -17.23 -30.89
N ARG A 78 6.39 -16.34 -31.62
CA ARG A 78 6.64 -14.96 -31.17
C ARG A 78 5.35 -14.17 -30.98
N ALA A 79 4.39 -14.30 -31.91
CA ALA A 79 3.07 -13.68 -31.76
C ALA A 79 2.34 -14.21 -30.52
N GLN A 80 2.42 -15.51 -30.25
CA GLN A 80 1.85 -16.11 -29.04
C GLN A 80 2.52 -15.58 -27.76
N LEU A 81 3.85 -15.40 -27.75
CA LEU A 81 4.56 -14.80 -26.63
C LEU A 81 4.16 -13.35 -26.38
N MET A 82 3.85 -12.58 -27.44
CA MET A 82 3.31 -11.23 -27.30
C MET A 82 1.93 -11.23 -26.63
N VAL A 83 1.02 -12.11 -27.08
CA VAL A 83 -0.31 -12.24 -26.46
C VAL A 83 -0.19 -12.58 -24.98
N ARG A 84 0.67 -13.55 -24.64
CA ARG A 84 0.95 -13.90 -23.24
C ARG A 84 1.47 -12.71 -22.43
N ALA A 85 2.40 -11.94 -22.97
CA ALA A 85 2.92 -10.75 -22.28
C ALA A 85 1.83 -9.69 -22.06
N ALA A 86 0.92 -9.51 -23.03
CA ALA A 86 -0.23 -8.62 -22.88
C ALA A 86 -1.20 -9.10 -21.78
N ASP A 87 -1.51 -10.40 -21.73
CA ASP A 87 -2.33 -10.99 -20.66
C ASP A 87 -1.69 -10.80 -19.28
N GLU A 88 -0.37 -10.97 -19.17
CA GLU A 88 0.35 -10.73 -17.91
C GLU A 88 0.31 -9.24 -17.48
N LEU A 89 0.30 -8.29 -18.42
CA LEU A 89 0.09 -6.87 -18.13
C LEU A 89 -1.35 -6.59 -17.68
N LEU A 90 -2.35 -7.28 -18.23
CA LEU A 90 -3.74 -7.17 -17.79
C LEU A 90 -3.89 -7.69 -16.35
N LYS A 91 -3.30 -8.85 -16.04
CA LYS A 91 -3.27 -9.38 -14.66
C LYS A 91 -2.57 -8.42 -13.71
N LEU A 92 -1.41 -7.87 -14.11
CA LEU A 92 -0.69 -6.87 -13.31
C LEU A 92 -1.57 -5.65 -12.98
N THR A 93 -2.41 -5.22 -13.92
CA THR A 93 -3.37 -4.12 -13.68
C THR A 93 -4.39 -4.49 -12.60
N THR A 94 -4.91 -5.71 -12.61
CA THR A 94 -5.80 -6.22 -11.57
C THR A 94 -5.09 -6.30 -10.21
N ASP A 95 -3.89 -6.88 -10.17
CA ASP A 95 -3.08 -6.98 -8.95
C ASP A 95 -2.79 -5.60 -8.32
N LEU A 96 -2.53 -4.59 -9.16
CA LEU A 96 -2.34 -3.20 -8.72
C LEU A 96 -3.60 -2.62 -8.09
N LYS A 97 -4.77 -2.86 -8.69
CA LYS A 97 -6.05 -2.41 -8.14
C LYS A 97 -6.32 -3.07 -6.79
N GLU A 98 -6.14 -4.39 -6.68
CA GLU A 98 -6.30 -5.11 -5.43
C GLU A 98 -5.35 -4.61 -4.35
N PHE A 99 -4.06 -4.42 -4.71
CA PHE A 99 -3.07 -3.87 -3.79
C PHE A 99 -3.47 -2.49 -3.27
N LEU A 100 -3.92 -1.58 -4.15
CA LEU A 100 -4.33 -0.23 -3.74
C LEU A 100 -5.59 -0.27 -2.89
N ILE A 101 -6.62 -0.99 -3.31
CA ILE A 101 -7.90 -1.09 -2.59
C ILE A 101 -7.69 -1.68 -1.19
N LEU A 102 -7.08 -2.86 -1.10
CA LEU A 102 -6.93 -3.56 0.19
C LEU A 102 -5.98 -2.82 1.13
N HIS A 103 -4.90 -2.25 0.59
CA HIS A 103 -3.93 -1.56 1.43
C HIS A 103 -4.46 -0.22 1.94
N ASP A 104 -5.20 0.53 1.12
CA ASP A 104 -5.73 1.83 1.54
C ASP A 104 -6.79 1.67 2.65
N PHE A 105 -7.65 0.64 2.58
CA PHE A 105 -8.59 0.34 3.66
C PHE A 105 -7.92 -0.08 4.97
N HIS A 106 -6.87 -0.90 4.91
CA HIS A 106 -6.15 -1.30 6.12
C HIS A 106 -5.42 -0.11 6.76
N PHE A 107 -4.81 0.76 5.95
CA PHE A 107 -4.17 1.98 6.44
C PHE A 107 -5.19 2.96 7.04
N LEU A 108 -6.32 3.17 6.37
CA LEU A 108 -7.39 4.03 6.85
C LEU A 108 -7.97 3.51 8.16
N THR A 109 -8.24 2.20 8.26
CA THR A 109 -8.75 1.55 9.48
C THR A 109 -7.79 1.75 10.65
N HIS A 110 -6.48 1.56 10.43
CA HIS A 110 -5.48 1.78 11.48
C HIS A 110 -5.42 3.26 11.90
N SER A 111 -5.49 4.18 10.94
CA SER A 111 -5.44 5.62 11.21
C SER A 111 -6.67 6.09 11.98
N ILE A 112 -7.86 5.57 11.65
CA ILE A 112 -9.10 5.83 12.39
C ILE A 112 -8.99 5.32 13.82
N LYS A 113 -8.60 4.05 14.03
CA LYS A 113 -8.43 3.49 15.38
C LYS A 113 -7.42 4.29 16.22
N GLN A 114 -6.33 4.73 15.62
CA GLN A 114 -5.35 5.56 16.30
C GLN A 114 -5.93 6.93 16.70
N ALA A 115 -6.71 7.55 15.83
CA ALA A 115 -7.38 8.82 16.11
C ALA A 115 -8.44 8.67 17.21
N GLU A 116 -9.21 7.58 17.19
CA GLU A 116 -10.19 7.23 18.23
C GLU A 116 -9.51 7.05 19.59
N GLU A 117 -8.43 6.25 19.66
CA GLU A 117 -7.68 6.07 20.91
C GLU A 117 -7.09 7.39 21.44
N GLN A 118 -6.58 8.25 20.55
CA GLN A 118 -6.04 9.56 20.94
C GLN A 118 -7.14 10.47 21.48
N CYS A 119 -8.31 10.46 20.84
CA CYS A 119 -9.49 11.22 21.27
C CYS A 119 -9.97 10.75 22.64
N GLU A 120 -10.10 9.44 22.83
CA GLU A 120 -10.54 8.84 24.11
C GLU A 120 -9.58 9.18 25.26
N ARG A 121 -8.26 9.15 25.01
CA ARG A 121 -7.26 9.57 25.99
C ARG A 121 -7.41 11.05 26.37
N THR A 122 -7.50 11.92 25.36
CA THR A 122 -7.66 13.35 25.58
C THR A 122 -8.95 13.65 26.35
N LEU A 123 -10.05 12.96 26.01
CA LEU A 123 -11.33 13.11 26.69
C LEU A 123 -11.25 12.67 28.16
N ARG A 124 -10.55 11.56 28.46
CA ARG A 124 -10.32 11.11 29.83
C ARG A 124 -9.50 12.13 30.63
N GLU A 125 -8.43 12.67 30.05
CA GLU A 125 -7.58 13.68 30.70
C GLU A 125 -8.39 14.94 31.01
N GLN A 126 -9.15 15.45 30.04
CA GLN A 126 -10.03 16.60 30.24
C GLN A 126 -11.10 16.33 31.31
N GLY A 127 -11.71 15.14 31.29
CA GLY A 127 -12.69 14.73 32.31
C GLY A 127 -12.09 14.71 33.72
N GLN A 128 -10.85 14.21 33.88
CA GLN A 128 -10.15 14.23 35.16
C GLN A 128 -9.86 15.66 35.64
N MET A 129 -9.43 16.55 34.75
CA MET A 129 -9.21 17.95 35.09
C MET A 129 -10.51 18.65 35.50
N HIS A 130 -11.62 18.39 34.81
CA HIS A 130 -12.93 18.95 35.17
C HIS A 130 -13.36 18.51 36.57
N VAL A 131 -13.25 17.22 36.89
CA VAL A 131 -13.59 16.71 38.23
C VAL A 131 -12.71 17.33 39.32
N ALA A 132 -11.41 17.50 39.05
CA ALA A 132 -10.50 18.14 39.98
C ALA A 132 -10.89 19.61 40.24
N LEU A 133 -11.18 20.36 39.16
CA LEU A 133 -11.59 21.76 39.27
C LEU A 133 -12.92 21.91 40.01
N ASP A 134 -13.90 21.04 39.73
CA ASP A 134 -15.18 21.04 40.45
C ASP A 134 -14.97 20.78 41.95
N SER A 135 -14.03 19.91 42.32
CA SER A 135 -13.67 19.68 43.73
C SER A 135 -13.04 20.92 44.35
N ASP A 136 -12.12 21.58 43.65
CA ASP A 136 -11.44 22.79 44.14
C ASP A 136 -12.43 23.95 44.34
N VAL A 137 -13.37 24.13 43.41
CA VAL A 137 -14.44 25.13 43.52
C VAL A 137 -15.36 24.82 44.70
N ASN A 138 -15.77 23.58 44.87
CA ASN A 138 -16.61 23.18 46.01
C ASN A 138 -15.91 23.41 47.35
N ASN A 139 -14.62 23.13 47.44
CA ASN A 139 -13.83 23.40 48.63
C ASN A 139 -13.79 24.91 48.94
N LEU A 140 -13.55 25.76 47.92
CA LEU A 140 -13.57 27.21 48.07
C LEU A 140 -14.91 27.73 48.59
N VAL A 141 -16.03 27.21 48.06
CA VAL A 141 -17.38 27.59 48.51
C VAL A 141 -17.59 27.23 49.97
N GLN A 142 -17.19 26.01 50.37
CA GLN A 142 -17.31 25.58 51.77
C GLN A 142 -16.45 26.42 52.72
N ASP A 143 -15.24 26.79 52.31
CA ASP A 143 -14.36 27.66 53.09
C ASP A 143 -14.96 29.06 53.26
N LEU A 144 -15.53 29.63 52.19
CA LEU A 144 -16.23 30.92 52.24
C LEU A 144 -17.46 30.87 53.15
N ASP A 145 -18.29 29.83 53.03
CA ASP A 145 -19.48 29.65 53.88
C ASP A 145 -19.09 29.56 55.36
N ARG A 146 -17.98 28.87 55.65
CA ARG A 146 -17.42 28.76 57.00
C ARG A 146 -16.94 30.11 57.53
N GLU A 147 -16.16 30.86 56.74
CA GLU A 147 -15.64 32.17 57.15
C GLU A 147 -16.76 33.18 57.38
N ILE A 148 -17.80 33.18 56.53
CA ILE A 148 -19.00 33.99 56.73
C ILE A 148 -19.67 33.60 58.05
N ALA A 149 -19.82 32.29 58.30
CA ALA A 149 -20.50 31.83 59.49
C ALA A 149 -19.77 32.24 60.78
N GLU A 150 -18.45 32.07 60.80
CA GLU A 150 -17.59 32.44 61.93
C GLU A 150 -17.59 33.95 62.20
N ASN A 151 -17.60 34.79 61.15
CA ASN A 151 -17.49 36.24 61.30
C ASN A 151 -18.81 36.99 61.52
N PHE A 152 -19.92 36.47 60.97
CA PHE A 152 -21.21 37.18 61.01
C PHE A 152 -22.22 36.61 62.02
N PHE A 153 -22.19 35.31 62.34
CA PHE A 153 -23.13 34.76 63.34
C PHE A 153 -22.69 34.93 64.80
N PHE A 154 -21.41 35.21 65.06
CA PHE A 154 -20.91 35.43 66.44
C PHE A 154 -21.02 36.88 66.95
N ARG A 155 -21.49 37.84 66.14
CA ARG A 155 -21.57 39.27 66.52
C ARG A 155 -22.94 39.76 67.01
N HIS A 156 -23.94 38.88 67.12
CA HIS A 156 -25.29 39.21 67.60
C HIS A 156 -25.73 38.44 68.85
N GLY A 157 -24.81 38.19 69.78
CA GLY A 157 -25.09 37.76 71.16
C GLY A 157 -24.80 38.88 72.15
#